data_AF-A0A1H5PZ08-F1
#
_entry.id   AF-A0A1H5PZ08-F1
#
_cell.length_a   1.000
_cell.length_b   1.000
_cell.length_c   1.000
_cell.angle_alpha   90.00
_cell.angle_beta   90.00
_cell.angle_gamma   90.00
#
_symmetry.space_group_name_H-M   'P 1'
#
loop_
_entity.id
_entity.type
_entity.pdbx_description
1 polymer ?
#
loop_
_entity_poly.entity_id
_entity_poly.type
_entity_poly.pdbx_seq_one_letter_code
_entity_poly.pdbx_strand_id
1 'polypeptide(L)'
;GLFWVLEAMRGWLIARCSRPLYQLLDVLAFSATVTRAGTPYTESIKLSQRVSQLGQPLRTFADHASSDFGNRQALRSNLVDHVNQVDATFGKVANQLVSDRESSARKLGELAALGANSIAVGRFAAILPAEELAVDAPLEPDQLDGRRLAKACLWSVASVTTFFLALSLLGAPSALLLPMAMIAFIVLVYGILAFQYGLLEASRLTRSIGGFFSANPPI
;
A
#
# COMPACT_ATOMS: atom_id res chain seq x y z
N GLY A 1 2.56 16.11 31.22
CA GLY A 1 1.34 16.91 31.48
C GLY A 1 1.23 18.12 30.56
N LEU A 2 2.19 19.05 30.59
CA LEU A 2 2.09 20.36 29.90
C LEU A 2 2.53 20.38 28.42
N PHE A 3 3.27 19.37 27.96
CA PHE A 3 3.82 19.33 26.60
C PHE A 3 2.72 19.28 25.52
N TRP A 4 1.64 18.54 25.80
CA TRP A 4 0.53 18.34 24.86
C TRP A 4 -0.32 19.61 24.63
N VAL A 5 -0.44 20.48 25.65
CA VAL A 5 -1.13 21.78 25.54
C VAL A 5 -0.33 22.75 24.67
N LEU A 6 1.00 22.75 24.79
CA LEU A 6 1.91 23.53 23.95
C LEU A 6 1.91 23.04 22.49
N GLU A 7 1.84 21.73 22.26
CA GLU A 7 1.71 21.14 20.92
C GLU A 7 0.34 21.42 20.28
N ALA A 8 -0.74 21.37 21.06
CA ALA A 8 -2.08 21.73 20.64
C ALA A 8 -2.17 23.23 20.29
N MET A 9 -1.60 24.12 21.12
CA MET A 9 -1.54 25.56 20.85
C MET A 9 -0.69 25.91 19.62
N ARG A 10 0.32 25.10 19.30
CA ARG A 10 1.14 25.26 18.08
C ARG A 10 0.49 24.66 16.83
N GLY A 11 -0.66 23.98 16.95
CA GLY A 11 -1.35 23.35 15.82
C GLY A 11 -0.61 22.17 15.17
N TRP A 12 0.40 21.61 15.85
CA TRP A 12 1.27 20.57 15.29
C TRP A 12 0.53 19.27 14.97
N LEU A 13 -0.47 18.92 15.77
CA LEU A 13 -1.32 17.74 15.55
C LEU A 13 -2.28 17.92 14.37
N ILE A 14 -2.79 19.15 14.15
CA ILE A 14 -3.71 19.48 13.06
C ILE A 14 -3.01 19.30 11.70
N ALA A 15 -1.77 19.80 11.57
CA ALA A 15 -0.99 19.66 10.34
C ALA A 15 -0.59 18.21 10.01
N ARG A 16 -0.37 17.37 11.03
CA ARG A 16 -0.04 15.94 10.83
C ARG A 16 -1.27 15.13 10.45
N CYS A 17 -2.40 15.40 11.09
CA CYS A 17 -3.65 14.67 10.83
C CYS A 17 -4.32 15.09 9.51
N SER A 18 -4.02 16.28 8.99
CA SER A 18 -4.53 16.76 7.70
C SER A 18 -3.67 16.34 6.50
N ARG A 19 -2.45 15.81 6.72
CA ARG A 19 -1.58 15.34 5.64
C ARG A 19 -2.23 14.33 4.66
N PRO A 20 -2.99 13.30 5.11
CA PRO A 20 -3.69 12.41 4.19
C PRO A 20 -4.77 13.11 3.34
N LEU A 21 -5.28 14.26 3.76
CA LEU A 21 -6.30 15.02 3.03
C LEU A 21 -5.79 15.44 1.65
N TYR A 22 -4.53 15.87 1.54
CA TYR A 22 -3.93 16.22 0.25
C TYR A 22 -3.89 15.05 -0.73
N GLN A 23 -3.58 13.84 -0.24
CA GLN A 23 -3.53 12.66 -1.11
C GLN A 23 -4.92 12.17 -1.50
N LEU A 24 -5.90 12.27 -0.60
CA LEU A 24 -7.29 11.96 -0.92
C LEU A 24 -7.84 12.95 -1.96
N LEU A 25 -7.55 14.24 -1.83
CA LEU A 25 -7.89 15.23 -2.86
C LEU A 25 -7.19 14.98 -4.18
N ASP A 26 -5.93 14.54 -4.16
CA ASP A 26 -5.18 14.19 -5.36
C ASP A 26 -5.79 12.97 -6.07
N VAL A 27 -6.18 11.93 -5.33
CA VAL A 27 -6.92 10.76 -5.87
C VAL A 27 -8.29 11.18 -6.41
N LEU A 28 -9.01 12.06 -5.72
CA LEU A 28 -10.28 12.61 -6.19
C LEU A 28 -10.11 13.37 -7.52
N ALA A 29 -9.13 14.26 -7.61
CA ALA A 29 -8.86 15.02 -8.84
C ALA A 29 -8.47 14.08 -10.00
N PHE A 30 -7.63 13.08 -9.73
CA PHE A 30 -7.18 12.12 -10.74
C PHE A 30 -8.25 11.09 -11.12
N SER A 31 -9.20 10.81 -10.24
CA SER A 31 -10.37 9.99 -10.59
C SER A 31 -11.22 10.67 -11.67
N ALA A 32 -11.39 12.00 -11.57
CA ALA A 32 -12.13 12.78 -12.55
C ALA A 32 -11.43 12.81 -13.92
N THR A 33 -10.09 12.80 -13.96
CA THR A 33 -9.36 12.72 -15.23
C THR A 33 -9.56 11.38 -15.91
N VAL A 34 -9.52 10.27 -15.17
CA VAL A 34 -9.69 8.90 -15.71
C VAL A 34 -11.12 8.65 -16.21
N THR A 35 -12.14 9.26 -15.58
CA THR A 35 -13.55 9.13 -16.01
C THR A 35 -13.88 9.82 -17.34
N ARG A 36 -12.98 10.64 -17.91
CA ARG A 36 -13.22 11.27 -19.21
C ARG A 36 -13.14 10.25 -20.35
N ALA A 37 -14.03 10.36 -21.32
CA ALA A 37 -14.00 9.56 -22.54
C ALA A 37 -12.69 9.76 -23.31
N GLY A 38 -12.09 8.67 -23.81
CA GLY A 38 -10.85 8.69 -24.60
C GLY A 38 -9.55 8.76 -23.79
N THR A 39 -9.59 8.59 -22.47
CA THR A 39 -8.37 8.57 -21.64
C THR A 39 -7.50 7.35 -21.95
N PRO A 40 -6.17 7.49 -21.97
CA PRO A 40 -5.28 6.35 -22.20
C PRO A 40 -5.25 5.45 -20.96
N TYR A 41 -5.05 4.14 -21.19
CA TYR A 41 -4.97 3.12 -20.13
C TYR A 41 -3.90 3.43 -19.07
N THR A 42 -2.83 4.11 -19.46
CA THR A 42 -1.74 4.56 -18.59
C THR A 42 -2.20 5.47 -17.45
N GLU A 43 -3.28 6.24 -17.62
CA GLU A 43 -3.83 7.09 -16.54
C GLU A 43 -4.54 6.25 -15.46
N SER A 44 -5.09 5.10 -15.83
CA SER A 44 -5.71 4.15 -14.87
C SER A 44 -4.63 3.49 -14.01
N ILE A 45 -3.48 3.17 -14.60
CA ILE A 45 -2.30 2.67 -13.87
C ILE A 45 -1.79 3.73 -12.90
N LYS A 46 -1.67 4.99 -13.35
CA LYS A 46 -1.24 6.11 -12.49
C LYS A 46 -2.23 6.33 -11.34
N LEU A 47 -3.53 6.23 -11.58
CA LEU A 47 -4.55 6.30 -10.54
C LEU A 47 -4.39 5.17 -9.51
N SER A 48 -4.21 3.92 -9.96
CA SER A 48 -3.93 2.78 -9.07
C SER A 48 -2.65 2.98 -8.24
N GLN A 49 -1.58 3.50 -8.84
CA GLN A 49 -0.34 3.83 -8.13
C GLN A 49 -0.53 4.93 -7.08
N ARG A 50 -1.37 5.92 -7.34
CA ARG A 50 -1.69 6.96 -6.35
C ARG A 50 -2.53 6.41 -5.20
N VAL A 51 -3.44 5.49 -5.50
CA VAL A 51 -4.21 4.79 -4.48
C VAL A 51 -3.29 3.93 -3.59
N SER A 52 -2.30 3.23 -4.14
CA SER A 52 -1.36 2.45 -3.33
C SER A 52 -0.45 3.31 -2.44
N GLN A 53 -0.27 4.59 -2.79
CA GLN A 53 0.47 5.56 -1.96
C GLN A 53 -0.34 6.08 -0.76
N LEU A 54 -1.67 5.89 -0.72
CA LEU A 54 -2.53 6.35 0.39
C LEU A 54 -2.32 5.54 1.69
N GLY A 55 -1.94 4.26 1.58
CA GLY A 55 -1.90 3.36 2.73
C GLY A 55 -0.94 3.83 3.83
N GLN A 56 0.27 4.29 3.47
CA GLN A 56 1.24 4.75 4.46
C GLN A 56 0.80 6.03 5.18
N PRO A 57 0.31 7.08 4.50
CA PRO A 57 -0.18 8.29 5.16
C PRO A 57 -1.42 8.05 6.01
N LEU A 58 -2.33 7.16 5.61
CA LEU A 58 -3.47 6.76 6.43
C LEU A 58 -3.02 6.01 7.69
N ARG A 59 -2.05 5.10 7.61
CA ARG A 59 -1.48 4.43 8.80
C ARG A 59 -0.74 5.39 9.72
N THR A 60 0.05 6.30 9.16
CA THR A 60 0.76 7.33 9.94
C THR A 60 -0.25 8.24 10.67
N PHE A 61 -1.34 8.57 10.00
CA PHE A 61 -2.47 9.26 10.60
C PHE A 61 -3.11 8.45 11.74
N ALA A 62 -3.34 7.14 11.55
CA ALA A 62 -3.87 6.27 12.58
C ALA A 62 -2.96 6.21 13.80
N ASP A 63 -1.65 6.11 13.60
CA ASP A 63 -0.68 6.08 14.68
C ASP A 63 -0.72 7.38 15.50
N HIS A 64 -0.76 8.53 14.83
CA HIS A 64 -0.88 9.84 15.47
C HIS A 64 -2.21 10.01 16.21
N ALA A 65 -3.34 9.74 15.55
CA ALA A 65 -4.65 9.83 16.18
C ALA A 65 -4.79 8.82 17.34
N SER A 66 -4.15 7.65 17.23
CA SER A 66 -4.17 6.64 18.30
C SER A 66 -3.36 7.06 19.53
N SER A 67 -2.30 7.85 19.33
CA SER A 67 -1.44 8.32 20.42
C SER A 67 -2.20 9.23 21.39
N ASP A 68 -3.25 9.90 20.91
CA ASP A 68 -4.12 10.77 21.69
C ASP A 68 -5.07 9.96 22.61
N PHE A 69 -5.31 8.68 22.32
CA PHE A 69 -6.15 7.81 23.15
C PHE A 69 -5.41 7.22 24.36
N GLY A 70 -4.10 7.49 24.53
CA GLY A 70 -3.30 7.04 25.68
C GLY A 70 -3.29 5.52 25.87
N ASN A 71 -3.63 5.05 27.08
CA ASN A 71 -3.62 3.62 27.47
C ASN A 71 -4.85 2.82 27.01
N ARG A 72 -5.77 3.42 26.22
CA ARG A 72 -6.97 2.72 25.74
C ARG A 72 -6.66 1.83 24.54
N GLN A 73 -5.99 0.71 24.80
CA GLN A 73 -5.48 -0.21 23.78
C GLN A 73 -6.56 -0.69 22.79
N ALA A 74 -7.78 -0.95 23.26
CA ALA A 74 -8.90 -1.36 22.41
C ALA A 74 -9.34 -0.30 21.38
N LEU A 75 -9.28 1.00 21.72
CA LEU A 75 -9.60 2.06 20.77
C LEU A 75 -8.49 2.23 19.73
N ARG A 76 -7.24 2.00 20.14
CA ARG A 76 -6.08 2.06 19.23
C ARG A 76 -6.13 0.91 18.23
N SER A 77 -6.43 -0.31 18.68
CA SER A 77 -6.61 -1.46 17.77
C SER A 77 -7.75 -1.21 16.78
N ASN A 78 -8.92 -0.77 17.27
CA ASN A 78 -10.08 -0.52 16.40
C ASN A 78 -9.79 0.54 15.34
N LEU A 79 -9.04 1.59 15.67
CA LEU A 79 -8.66 2.63 14.71
C LEU A 79 -7.70 2.10 13.64
N VAL A 80 -6.70 1.33 14.05
CA VAL A 80 -5.74 0.70 13.12
C VAL A 80 -6.45 -0.29 12.21
N ASP A 81 -7.34 -1.11 12.77
CA ASP A 81 -8.14 -2.07 12.02
C ASP A 81 -9.05 -1.37 11.00
N HIS A 82 -9.73 -0.30 11.41
CA HIS A 82 -10.55 0.53 10.51
C HIS A 82 -9.72 1.12 9.36
N VAL A 83 -8.53 1.67 9.66
CA VAL A 83 -7.65 2.23 8.63
C VAL A 83 -7.14 1.15 7.67
N ASN A 84 -6.86 -0.05 8.16
CA ASN A 84 -6.49 -1.17 7.31
C ASN A 84 -7.65 -1.62 6.40
N GLN A 85 -8.89 -1.58 6.89
CA GLN A 85 -10.08 -1.85 6.08
C GLN A 85 -10.33 -0.77 5.02
N VAL A 86 -10.09 0.51 5.36
CA VAL A 86 -10.13 1.63 4.40
C VAL A 86 -9.10 1.40 3.29
N ASP A 87 -7.83 1.13 3.65
CA ASP A 87 -6.74 0.85 2.71
C ASP A 87 -7.06 -0.34 1.79
N ALA A 88 -7.58 -1.43 2.36
CA ALA A 88 -8.02 -2.60 1.61
C ALA A 88 -9.18 -2.30 0.64
N THR A 89 -10.15 -1.48 1.07
CA THR A 89 -11.30 -1.07 0.24
C THR A 89 -10.82 -0.26 -0.97
N PHE A 90 -9.95 0.74 -0.74
CA PHE A 90 -9.32 1.50 -1.81
C PHE A 90 -8.54 0.61 -2.78
N GLY A 91 -7.74 -0.33 -2.26
CA GLY A 91 -7.01 -1.31 -3.07
C GLY A 91 -7.91 -2.19 -3.92
N LYS A 92 -9.03 -2.67 -3.36
CA LYS A 92 -10.00 -3.51 -4.08
C LYS A 92 -10.63 -2.77 -5.26
N VAL A 93 -11.07 -1.53 -5.05
CA VAL A 93 -11.65 -0.71 -6.13
C VAL A 93 -10.56 -0.33 -7.16
N ALA A 94 -9.33 -0.07 -6.73
CA ALA A 94 -8.22 0.18 -7.65
C ALA A 94 -7.91 -1.03 -8.55
N ASN A 95 -7.99 -2.26 -8.04
CA ASN A 95 -7.82 -3.47 -8.85
C ASN A 95 -8.90 -3.62 -9.93
N GLN A 96 -10.11 -3.12 -9.67
CA GLN A 96 -11.23 -3.15 -10.62
C GLN A 96 -11.06 -2.14 -11.78
N LEU A 97 -10.11 -1.21 -11.71
CA LEU A 97 -9.80 -0.30 -12.82
C LEU A 97 -9.38 -1.03 -14.10
N VAL A 98 -8.85 -2.25 -13.98
CA VAL A 98 -8.47 -3.09 -15.13
C VAL A 98 -9.70 -3.58 -15.89
N SER A 99 -10.76 -3.94 -15.18
CA SER A 99 -11.99 -4.50 -15.76
C SER A 99 -13.01 -3.43 -16.14
N ASP A 100 -13.25 -2.45 -15.26
CA ASP A 100 -14.22 -1.38 -15.47
C ASP A 100 -13.65 -0.07 -14.95
N ARG A 101 -13.00 0.64 -15.86
CA ARG A 101 -12.27 1.87 -15.57
C ARG A 101 -13.16 2.98 -15.07
N GLU A 102 -14.30 3.19 -15.71
CA GLU A 102 -15.13 4.37 -15.48
C GLU A 102 -15.87 4.24 -14.15
N SER A 103 -16.49 3.09 -13.89
CA SER A 103 -17.20 2.87 -12.62
C SER A 103 -16.22 2.82 -11.44
N SER A 104 -15.07 2.16 -11.60
CA SER A 104 -14.05 2.07 -10.54
C SER A 104 -13.42 3.43 -10.25
N ALA A 105 -13.13 4.25 -11.27
CA ALA A 105 -12.63 5.60 -11.06
C ALA A 105 -13.68 6.47 -10.34
N ARG A 106 -14.96 6.41 -10.74
CA ARG A 106 -16.04 7.12 -10.01
C ARG A 106 -16.11 6.68 -8.56
N LYS A 107 -16.07 5.38 -8.29
CA LYS A 107 -16.14 4.85 -6.93
C LYS A 107 -14.93 5.25 -6.09
N LEU A 108 -13.72 5.24 -6.66
CA LEU A 108 -12.52 5.78 -6.00
C LEU A 108 -12.67 7.26 -5.68
N GLY A 109 -13.24 8.05 -6.59
CA GLY A 109 -13.55 9.46 -6.35
C GLY A 109 -14.53 9.67 -5.20
N GLU A 110 -15.60 8.88 -5.14
CA GLU A 110 -16.59 8.92 -4.05
C GLU A 110 -15.95 8.56 -2.69
N LEU A 111 -15.19 7.47 -2.63
CA LEU A 111 -14.48 7.06 -1.42
C LEU A 111 -13.46 8.11 -0.97
N ALA A 112 -12.73 8.71 -1.92
CA ALA A 112 -11.79 9.78 -1.63
C ALA A 112 -12.49 11.04 -1.10
N ALA A 113 -13.64 11.41 -1.67
CA ALA A 113 -14.46 12.52 -1.20
C ALA A 113 -14.96 12.28 0.24
N LEU A 114 -15.51 11.10 0.49
CA LEU A 114 -16.01 10.70 1.81
C LEU A 114 -14.89 10.71 2.84
N GLY A 115 -13.75 10.07 2.54
CA GLY A 115 -12.59 10.05 3.42
C GLY A 115 -12.04 11.44 3.71
N ALA A 116 -11.91 12.29 2.68
CA ALA A 116 -11.43 13.66 2.84
C ALA A 116 -12.39 14.49 3.72
N ASN A 117 -13.70 14.36 3.51
CA ASN A 117 -14.70 15.05 4.31
C ASN A 117 -14.70 14.58 5.77
N SER A 118 -14.63 13.27 6.01
CA SER A 118 -14.55 12.71 7.37
C SER A 118 -13.32 13.21 8.13
N ILE A 119 -12.15 13.25 7.47
CA ILE A 119 -10.92 13.80 8.07
C ILE A 119 -11.05 15.31 8.29
N ALA A 120 -11.61 16.06 7.34
CA ALA A 120 -11.80 17.51 7.47
C ALA A 120 -12.71 17.90 8.64
N VAL A 121 -13.73 17.07 8.94
CA VAL A 121 -14.68 17.28 10.04
C VAL A 121 -14.16 16.68 11.37
N GLY A 122 -12.96 16.10 11.39
CA GLY A 122 -12.34 15.54 12.59
C GLY A 122 -12.86 14.16 13.01
N ARG A 123 -13.56 13.44 12.11
CA ARG A 123 -14.11 12.10 12.34
C ARG A 123 -13.08 11.02 12.03
N PHE A 124 -12.05 10.98 12.86
CA PHE A 124 -10.87 10.15 12.62
C PHE A 124 -11.10 8.64 12.79
N ALA A 125 -12.05 8.25 13.65
CA ALA A 125 -12.44 6.85 13.87
C ALA A 125 -13.45 6.31 12.84
N ALA A 126 -13.91 7.16 11.91
CA ALA A 126 -14.94 6.82 10.93
C ALA A 126 -14.61 7.47 9.58
N ILE A 127 -13.40 7.23 9.07
CA ILE A 127 -12.93 7.79 7.79
C ILE A 127 -13.90 7.43 6.65
N LEU A 128 -14.24 6.14 6.53
CA LEU A 128 -15.31 5.65 5.68
C LEU A 128 -16.43 5.05 6.56
N PRO A 129 -17.69 5.16 6.14
CA PRO A 129 -18.81 4.51 6.81
C PRO A 129 -18.74 2.98 6.60
N ALA A 130 -19.25 2.19 7.54
CA ALA A 130 -19.11 0.74 7.55
C ALA A 130 -19.76 0.06 6.34
N GLU A 131 -20.76 0.71 5.74
CA GLU A 131 -21.47 0.25 4.55
C GLU A 131 -20.61 0.36 3.27
N GLU A 132 -19.63 1.27 3.27
CA GLU A 132 -18.70 1.49 2.15
C GLU A 132 -17.39 0.71 2.31
N LEU A 133 -17.12 0.21 3.52
CA LEU A 133 -16.00 -0.69 3.75
C LEU A 133 -16.28 -2.00 3.04
N ALA A 134 -15.25 -2.55 2.41
CA ALA A 134 -15.31 -3.94 2.02
C ALA A 134 -15.62 -4.77 3.28
N VAL A 135 -16.83 -5.34 3.35
CA VAL A 135 -17.11 -6.52 4.18
C VAL A 135 -15.92 -7.44 3.97
N ASP A 136 -15.34 -7.97 5.05
CA ASP A 136 -14.25 -8.95 5.03
C ASP A 136 -14.63 -10.08 4.07
N ALA A 137 -14.43 -9.86 2.78
CA ALA A 137 -14.53 -10.86 1.77
C ALA A 137 -13.36 -11.76 2.15
N PRO A 138 -13.63 -13.04 2.48
CA PRO A 138 -12.56 -13.93 2.87
C PRO A 138 -11.47 -13.78 1.81
N LEU A 139 -10.29 -13.31 2.25
CA LEU A 139 -9.14 -13.15 1.37
C LEU A 139 -9.10 -14.39 0.49
N GLU A 140 -9.17 -14.20 -0.84
CA GLU A 140 -9.02 -15.33 -1.76
C GLU A 140 -7.79 -16.11 -1.28
N PRO A 141 -7.89 -17.44 -1.10
CA PRO A 141 -6.83 -18.23 -0.46
C PRO A 141 -5.45 -17.98 -1.10
N ASP A 142 -5.42 -17.65 -2.39
CA ASP A 142 -4.24 -17.26 -3.15
C ASP A 142 -3.53 -15.99 -2.64
N GLN A 143 -4.27 -15.00 -2.13
CA GLN A 143 -3.71 -13.77 -1.53
C GLN A 143 -3.19 -14.01 -0.10
N LEU A 144 -3.83 -14.91 0.65
CA LEU A 144 -3.38 -15.32 1.97
C LEU A 144 -2.06 -16.10 1.89
N ASP A 145 -1.97 -17.01 0.93
CA ASP A 145 -0.74 -17.75 0.65
C ASP A 145 0.34 -16.85 0.04
N GLY A 146 -0.02 -15.89 -0.81
CA GLY A 146 0.88 -14.83 -1.28
C GLY A 146 1.46 -13.99 -0.15
N ARG A 147 0.65 -13.59 0.85
CA ARG A 147 1.13 -12.88 2.05
C ARG A 147 2.04 -13.72 2.92
N ARG A 148 1.72 -15.01 3.12
CA ARG A 148 2.57 -15.94 3.89
C ARG A 148 3.92 -16.15 3.21
N LEU A 149 3.91 -16.35 1.89
CA LEU A 149 5.12 -16.52 1.07
C LEU A 149 5.96 -15.25 1.03
N ALA A 150 5.33 -14.08 0.89
CA ALA A 150 6.02 -12.80 0.95
C ALA A 150 6.68 -12.56 2.32
N LYS A 151 5.98 -12.88 3.43
CA LYS A 151 6.54 -12.79 4.77
C LYS A 151 7.74 -13.73 4.94
N ALA A 152 7.65 -14.96 4.43
CA ALA A 152 8.76 -15.91 4.43
C ALA A 152 9.94 -15.43 3.56
N CYS A 153 9.68 -14.85 2.38
CA CYS A 153 10.71 -14.23 1.54
C CYS A 153 11.39 -13.06 2.24
N LEU A 154 10.64 -12.23 2.97
CA LEU A 154 11.20 -11.08 3.70
C LEU A 154 12.16 -11.56 4.80
N TRP A 155 11.81 -12.62 5.53
CA TRP A 155 12.70 -13.27 6.49
C TRP A 155 13.93 -13.90 5.82
N SER A 156 13.77 -14.51 4.64
CA SER A 156 14.88 -15.07 3.87
C SER A 156 15.83 -13.99 3.37
N VAL A 157 15.33 -12.85 2.89
CA VAL A 157 16.18 -11.74 2.44
C VAL A 157 16.89 -11.13 3.65
N ALA A 158 16.19 -10.94 4.77
CA ALA A 158 16.80 -10.47 6.01
C ALA A 158 17.94 -11.41 6.43
N SER A 159 17.71 -12.72 6.45
CA SER A 159 18.72 -13.71 6.85
C SER A 159 19.94 -13.70 5.92
N VAL A 160 19.72 -13.72 4.60
CA VAL A 160 20.79 -13.62 3.60
C VAL A 160 21.58 -12.33 3.74
N THR A 161 20.91 -11.20 3.99
CA THR A 161 21.57 -9.90 4.18
C THR A 161 22.43 -9.89 5.45
N THR A 162 21.94 -10.43 6.57
CA THR A 162 22.77 -10.60 7.79
C THR A 162 23.95 -11.53 7.57
N PHE A 163 23.76 -12.64 6.86
CA PHE A 163 24.82 -13.60 6.57
C PHE A 163 25.87 -12.99 5.64
N PHE A 164 25.42 -12.20 4.66
CA PHE A 164 26.27 -11.43 3.76
C PHE A 164 27.12 -10.40 4.51
N LEU A 165 26.52 -9.64 5.44
CA LEU A 165 27.25 -8.71 6.30
C LEU A 165 28.30 -9.43 7.15
N ALA A 166 27.95 -10.59 7.72
CA ALA A 166 28.88 -11.40 8.50
C ALA A 166 30.07 -11.90 7.63
N LEU A 167 29.79 -12.45 6.44
CA LEU A 167 30.82 -12.95 5.52
C LEU A 167 31.69 -11.82 4.95
N SER A 168 31.11 -10.66 4.70
CA SER A 168 31.83 -9.47 4.24
C SER A 168 32.83 -8.98 5.29
N LEU A 169 32.46 -9.02 6.57
CA LEU A 169 33.38 -8.70 7.69
C LEU A 169 34.51 -9.73 7.83
N LEU A 170 34.29 -10.98 7.41
CA LEU A 170 35.32 -12.03 7.37
C LEU A 170 36.22 -11.98 6.12
N GLY A 171 36.05 -11.00 5.23
CA GLY A 171 36.89 -10.83 4.05
C GLY A 171 36.56 -11.77 2.89
N ALA A 172 35.31 -12.22 2.78
CA ALA A 172 34.89 -13.09 1.67
C ALA A 172 35.09 -12.42 0.28
N PRO A 173 35.50 -13.18 -0.75
CA PRO A 173 35.73 -12.64 -2.09
C PRO A 173 34.46 -12.06 -2.72
N SER A 174 34.54 -10.85 -3.28
CA SER A 174 33.41 -10.16 -3.92
C SER A 174 32.80 -10.91 -5.10
N ALA A 175 33.56 -11.82 -5.73
CA ALA A 175 33.09 -12.69 -6.81
C ALA A 175 31.98 -13.67 -6.37
N LEU A 176 31.93 -14.07 -5.09
CA LEU A 176 30.87 -14.92 -4.53
C LEU A 176 29.65 -14.11 -4.06
N LEU A 177 29.84 -12.81 -3.81
CA LEU A 177 28.82 -11.90 -3.27
C LEU A 177 27.82 -11.47 -4.35
N LEU A 178 28.29 -11.28 -5.59
CA LEU A 178 27.46 -10.83 -6.72
C LEU A 178 26.31 -11.80 -7.08
N PRO A 179 26.53 -13.11 -7.29
CA PRO A 179 25.44 -14.03 -7.66
C PRO A 179 24.41 -14.19 -6.53
N MET A 180 24.84 -14.17 -5.27
CA MET A 180 23.94 -14.23 -4.12
C MET A 180 23.03 -13.00 -4.02
N ALA A 181 23.58 -11.81 -4.22
CA ALA A 181 22.80 -10.58 -4.24
C ALA A 181 21.76 -10.58 -5.37
N MET A 182 22.12 -11.12 -6.53
CA MET A 182 21.23 -11.20 -7.67
C MET A 182 20.05 -12.16 -7.41
N ILE A 183 20.30 -13.32 -6.80
CA ILE A 183 19.24 -14.27 -6.40
C ILE A 183 18.34 -13.63 -5.33
N ALA A 184 18.92 -12.99 -4.31
CA ALA A 184 18.16 -12.32 -3.26
C ALA A 184 17.26 -11.21 -3.82
N PHE A 185 17.75 -10.45 -4.80
CA PHE A 185 16.96 -9.43 -5.49
C PHE A 185 15.76 -10.02 -6.24
N ILE A 186 15.95 -11.10 -7.00
CA ILE A 186 14.85 -11.77 -7.73
C ILE A 186 13.79 -12.30 -6.76
N VAL A 187 14.22 -12.93 -5.66
CA VAL A 187 13.32 -13.44 -4.62
C VAL A 187 12.55 -12.30 -3.95
N LEU A 188 13.20 -11.16 -3.68
CA LEU A 188 12.55 -9.99 -3.10
C LEU A 188 11.50 -9.39 -4.03
N VAL A 189 11.83 -9.21 -5.32
CA VAL A 189 10.89 -8.70 -6.32
C VAL A 189 9.67 -9.62 -6.44
N TYR A 190 9.89 -10.94 -6.51
CA TYR A 190 8.80 -11.93 -6.54
C TYR A 190 7.94 -11.89 -5.27
N GLY A 191 8.57 -11.77 -4.09
CA GLY A 191 7.86 -11.65 -2.81
C GLY A 191 6.99 -10.40 -2.73
N ILE A 192 7.47 -9.26 -3.22
CA ILE A 192 6.69 -8.01 -3.28
C ILE A 192 5.48 -8.18 -4.22
N LEU A 193 5.68 -8.78 -5.39
CA LEU A 193 4.60 -9.04 -6.33
C LEU A 193 3.56 -10.02 -5.76
N ALA A 194 4.00 -11.10 -5.11
CA ALA A 194 3.11 -12.07 -4.47
C ALA A 194 2.33 -11.46 -3.30
N PHE A 195 2.92 -10.51 -2.58
CA PHE A 195 2.25 -9.76 -1.52
C PHE A 195 1.15 -8.83 -2.04
N GLN A 196 1.40 -8.18 -3.18
CA GLN A 196 0.51 -7.14 -3.73
C GLN A 196 -0.60 -7.71 -4.62
N TYR A 197 -0.31 -8.74 -5.41
CA TYR A 197 -1.20 -9.23 -6.47
C TYR A 197 -1.65 -10.69 -6.32
N GLY A 198 -1.15 -11.41 -5.30
CA GLY A 198 -1.38 -12.86 -5.15
C GLY A 198 -0.40 -13.72 -5.95
N LEU A 199 -0.33 -15.02 -5.65
CA LEU A 199 0.68 -15.94 -6.22
C LEU A 199 0.49 -16.16 -7.72
N LEU A 200 -0.76 -16.28 -8.18
CA LEU A 200 -1.07 -16.50 -9.59
C LEU A 200 -0.60 -15.34 -10.47
N GLU A 201 -0.95 -14.10 -10.11
CA GLU A 201 -0.58 -12.91 -10.89
C GLU A 201 0.92 -12.61 -10.78
N ALA A 202 1.53 -12.83 -9.60
CA ALA A 202 2.98 -12.69 -9.42
C ALA A 202 3.77 -13.68 -10.29
N SER A 203 3.31 -14.92 -10.43
CA SER A 203 3.93 -15.93 -11.29
C SER A 203 3.78 -15.62 -12.78
N ARG A 204 2.64 -15.03 -13.17
CA ARG A 204 2.39 -14.59 -14.54
C ARG A 204 3.30 -13.42 -14.92
N LEU A 205 3.45 -12.43 -14.02
CA LEU A 205 4.30 -11.25 -14.23
C LEU A 205 5.80 -11.60 -14.28
N THR A 206 6.29 -12.49 -13.40
CA THR A 206 7.68 -12.95 -13.50
C THR A 206 7.93 -13.79 -14.74
N ARG A 207 6.96 -14.61 -15.17
CA ARG A 207 7.07 -15.39 -16.41
C ARG A 207 7.05 -14.50 -17.65
N SER A 208 6.28 -13.40 -17.68
CA SER A 208 6.32 -12.45 -18.79
C SER A 208 7.66 -11.73 -18.88
N ILE A 209 8.25 -11.35 -17.75
CA ILE A 209 9.58 -10.73 -17.71
C ILE A 209 10.65 -11.72 -18.19
N GLY A 210 10.60 -12.98 -17.76
CA GLY A 210 11.47 -14.03 -18.27
C GLY A 210 11.33 -14.25 -19.79
N GLY A 211 10.10 -14.12 -20.31
CA GLY A 211 9.81 -14.14 -21.74
C GLY A 211 10.48 -13.00 -22.51
N PHE A 212 10.46 -11.78 -21.98
CA PHE A 212 11.12 -10.61 -22.58
C PHE A 212 12.64 -10.74 -22.68
N PHE A 213 13.30 -11.38 -21.70
CA PHE A 213 14.74 -11.63 -21.76
C PHE A 213 15.11 -12.84 -22.64
N SER A 214 14.16 -13.73 -22.93
CA SER A 214 14.37 -14.88 -23.82
C SER A 214 14.09 -14.58 -25.30
N ALA A 215 13.39 -13.49 -25.60
CA ALA A 215 13.18 -13.02 -26.96
C ALA A 215 14.45 -12.31 -27.45
N ASN A 216 15.31 -13.04 -28.18
CA ASN A 216 16.44 -12.46 -28.91
C ASN A 216 15.97 -11.29 -29.80
N PRO A 217 16.77 -10.22 -29.95
CA PRO A 217 16.46 -9.17 -30.91
C PRO A 217 16.41 -9.77 -32.33
N PRO A 218 15.45 -9.37 -33.18
CA PRO A 218 15.44 -9.78 -34.58
C PRO A 218 16.72 -9.25 -35.25
N ILE A 219 17.49 -10.15 -35.86
CA ILE A 219 18.64 -9.85 -36.72
C ILE A 219 18.12 -9.31 -38.05
#